data_AF-A0A8X7ML88-F1
#
_entry.id   AF-A0A8X7ML88-F1
#
_cell.length_a   1.000
_cell.length_b   1.000
_cell.length_c   1.000
_cell.angle_alpha   90.00
_cell.angle_beta   90.00
_cell.angle_gamma   90.00
#
_symmetry.space_group_name_H-M   'P 1'
#
loop_
_entity.id
_entity.type
_entity.pdbx_description
1 polymer ?
#
loop_
_entity_poly.entity_id
_entity_poly.type
_entity_poly.pdbx_seq_one_letter_code
_entity_poly.pdbx_strand_id
1 'polypeptide(L)'
;MQFSAHRSHSYTLTEPRRASASAASCTTSALPRPHRIRSAPVVQRRRGLGHSKLDFTPSHQAFYISLDVTQVKIPAASGDMDILAAHVPSVEELKPDLVATRHRSGSATQ
;
A
#
# COMPACT_ATOMS: atom_id res chain seq x y z
N MET A 1 -47.08 17.96 -26.20
CA MET A 1 -45.61 17.84 -26.37
C MET A 1 -45.30 16.37 -26.63
N GLN A 2 -44.87 16.08 -27.85
CA GLN A 2 -44.33 14.77 -28.24
C GLN A 2 -42.95 14.60 -27.60
N PHE A 3 -42.63 13.40 -27.11
CA PHE A 3 -41.24 12.96 -27.05
C PHE A 3 -41.12 11.58 -27.67
N SER A 4 -40.43 11.59 -28.81
CA SER A 4 -40.03 10.46 -29.62
C SER A 4 -39.26 9.40 -28.84
N ALA A 5 -39.52 8.16 -29.25
CA ALA A 5 -38.78 6.97 -28.89
C ALA A 5 -37.27 7.12 -29.12
N HIS A 6 -36.48 6.60 -28.18
CA HIS A 6 -35.13 6.16 -28.47
C HIS A 6 -34.84 4.82 -27.79
N ARG A 7 -34.48 3.88 -28.67
CA ARG A 7 -33.42 2.89 -28.45
C ARG A 7 -33.81 1.61 -27.70
N SER A 8 -34.31 0.69 -28.51
CA SER A 8 -34.08 -0.76 -28.49
C SER A 8 -32.73 -1.14 -27.88
N HIS A 9 -32.69 -2.00 -26.85
CA HIS A 9 -31.59 -2.93 -26.55
C HIS A 9 -32.20 -4.21 -25.95
N SER A 10 -32.59 -5.14 -26.82
CA SER A 10 -32.91 -6.52 -26.43
C SER A 10 -31.62 -7.24 -26.07
N TYR A 11 -31.45 -7.61 -24.80
CA TYR A 11 -30.40 -8.53 -24.38
C TYR A 11 -30.91 -9.95 -24.57
N THR A 12 -30.30 -10.70 -25.48
CA THR A 12 -30.55 -12.14 -25.60
C THR A 12 -29.80 -12.84 -24.46
N LEU A 13 -30.56 -13.37 -23.50
CA LEU A 13 -30.05 -14.22 -22.44
C LEU A 13 -29.64 -15.56 -23.07
N THR A 14 -28.35 -15.76 -23.32
CA THR A 14 -27.83 -17.06 -23.77
C THR A 14 -27.89 -18.04 -22.60
N GLU A 15 -28.80 -19.00 -22.69
CA GLU A 15 -28.93 -20.10 -21.73
C GLU A 15 -27.64 -20.95 -21.70
N PRO A 16 -27.03 -21.20 -20.52
CA PRO A 16 -26.05 -22.25 -20.39
C PRO A 16 -26.76 -23.61 -20.42
N ARG A 17 -26.59 -24.27 -21.57
CA ARG A 17 -26.83 -25.68 -21.87
C ARG A 17 -26.79 -26.58 -20.62
N ARG A 18 -27.95 -27.16 -20.31
CA ARG A 18 -28.19 -28.22 -19.33
C ARG A 18 -27.28 -29.42 -19.60
N ALA A 19 -26.13 -29.48 -18.94
CA ALA A 19 -25.30 -30.68 -18.89
C ALA A 19 -25.88 -31.62 -17.81
N SER A 20 -26.67 -32.59 -18.25
CA SER A 20 -27.03 -33.75 -17.45
C SER A 20 -25.78 -34.64 -17.28
N ALA A 21 -25.07 -34.48 -16.16
CA ALA A 21 -24.01 -35.40 -15.78
C ALA A 21 -24.56 -36.39 -14.73
N SER A 22 -24.68 -37.63 -15.18
CA SER A 22 -25.09 -38.81 -14.44
C SER A 22 -24.20 -39.06 -13.23
N ALA A 23 -24.84 -39.54 -12.15
CA ALA A 23 -24.22 -40.06 -10.95
C ALA A 23 -23.20 -41.17 -11.26
N ALA A 24 -22.07 -41.13 -10.56
CA ALA A 24 -21.26 -42.31 -10.28
C ALA A 24 -20.58 -42.11 -8.91
N SER A 25 -21.05 -42.89 -7.95
CA SER A 25 -20.48 -43.05 -6.62
C SER A 25 -19.11 -43.73 -6.71
N CYS A 26 -18.07 -43.14 -6.13
CA CYS A 26 -16.87 -43.87 -5.74
C CYS A 26 -16.30 -43.30 -4.44
N THR A 27 -16.58 -44.01 -3.35
CA THR A 27 -15.91 -43.90 -2.07
C THR A 27 -14.45 -44.31 -2.24
N THR A 28 -13.50 -43.41 -2.03
CA THR A 28 -12.08 -43.76 -1.90
C THR A 28 -11.37 -42.82 -0.94
N SER A 29 -10.54 -43.46 -0.12
CA SER A 29 -9.91 -43.06 1.13
C SER A 29 -9.08 -41.78 1.14
N ALA A 30 -9.07 -41.16 2.32
CA ALA A 30 -8.29 -40.00 2.72
C ALA A 30 -6.77 -40.18 2.64
N LEU A 31 -6.09 -39.13 2.17
CA LEU A 31 -4.75 -38.77 2.62
C LEU A 31 -4.73 -37.25 2.89
N PRO A 32 -4.27 -36.78 4.07
CA PRO A 32 -4.18 -35.37 4.37
C PRO A 32 -3.14 -34.70 3.46
N ARG A 33 -3.56 -33.68 2.74
CA ARG A 33 -2.68 -32.88 1.88
C ARG A 33 -1.68 -32.14 2.78
N PRO A 34 -0.36 -32.26 2.57
CA PRO A 34 0.59 -31.42 3.28
C PRO A 34 0.35 -29.98 2.82
N HIS A 35 -0.03 -29.12 3.77
CA HIS A 35 -0.08 -27.69 3.56
C HIS A 35 1.37 -27.20 3.38
N ARG A 36 1.82 -27.15 2.12
CA ARG A 36 3.12 -26.56 1.79
C ARG A 36 3.03 -25.07 2.11
N ILE A 37 3.48 -24.68 3.29
CA ILE A 37 3.66 -23.27 3.67
C ILE A 37 4.61 -22.68 2.64
N ARG A 38 4.04 -21.92 1.71
CA ARG A 38 4.76 -21.26 0.63
C ARG A 38 5.35 -20.00 1.25
N SER A 39 6.56 -20.11 1.82
CA SER A 39 7.34 -18.96 2.26
C SER A 39 7.68 -18.12 1.03
N ALA A 40 6.87 -17.08 0.77
CA ALA A 40 7.15 -16.11 -0.27
C ALA A 40 8.38 -15.30 0.14
N PRO A 41 9.37 -15.12 -0.74
CA PRO A 41 10.48 -14.23 -0.44
C PRO A 41 9.95 -12.80 -0.30
N VAL A 42 10.20 -12.19 0.85
CA VAL A 42 10.01 -10.74 1.04
C VAL A 42 11.05 -10.05 0.16
N VAL A 43 10.67 -9.77 -1.08
CA VAL A 43 11.46 -8.90 -1.97
C VAL A 43 11.33 -7.49 -1.43
N GLN A 44 12.29 -7.08 -0.60
CA GLN A 44 12.45 -5.70 -0.16
C GLN A 44 12.67 -4.85 -1.41
N ARG A 45 11.61 -4.21 -1.92
CA ARG A 45 11.72 -3.34 -3.10
C ARG A 45 12.65 -2.18 -2.76
N ARG A 46 13.80 -2.13 -3.43
CA ARG A 46 14.67 -0.94 -3.43
C ARG A 46 13.88 0.21 -4.04
N ARG A 47 13.21 1.01 -3.21
CA ARG A 47 12.58 2.26 -3.63
C ARG A 47 13.68 3.31 -3.80
N GLY A 48 14.36 3.26 -4.94
CA GLY A 48 15.31 4.29 -5.35
C GLY A 48 14.55 5.49 -5.91
N LEU A 49 13.84 6.20 -5.05
CA LEU A 49 13.29 7.52 -5.38
C LEU A 49 14.21 8.54 -4.71
N GLY A 50 14.65 9.58 -5.42
CA GLY A 50 15.50 10.64 -4.87
C GLY A 50 14.80 11.55 -3.84
N HIS A 51 13.67 11.11 -3.30
CA HIS A 51 12.81 11.78 -2.32
C HIS A 51 12.07 10.75 -1.49
N SER A 52 11.81 11.08 -0.22
CA SER A 52 11.01 10.29 0.71
C SER A 52 9.67 10.96 0.95
N LYS A 53 8.62 10.16 1.14
CA LYS A 53 7.30 10.64 1.57
C LYS A 53 7.29 10.75 3.10
N LEU A 54 6.99 11.92 3.63
CA LEU A 54 6.91 12.19 5.06
C LEU A 54 5.46 12.43 5.48
N ASP A 55 5.05 11.72 6.52
CA ASP A 55 3.86 11.98 7.31
C ASP A 55 4.31 12.39 8.72
N PHE A 56 3.87 13.55 9.20
CA PHE A 56 4.17 14.03 10.55
C PHE A 56 2.88 14.42 11.26
N THR A 57 2.49 13.57 12.21
CA THR A 57 1.20 13.63 12.90
C THR A 57 1.39 13.52 14.40
N PRO A 58 1.49 14.65 15.12
CA PRO A 58 1.29 14.65 16.56
C PRO A 58 -0.14 14.25 16.94
N SER A 59 -0.34 13.94 18.22
CA SER A 59 -1.55 13.28 18.75
C SER A 59 -2.89 13.95 18.41
N HIS A 60 -2.91 15.27 18.17
CA HIS A 60 -4.14 16.03 17.96
C HIS A 60 -4.31 16.61 16.55
N GLN A 61 -3.26 16.67 15.73
CA GLN A 61 -3.34 17.28 14.40
C GLN A 61 -2.22 16.78 13.49
N ALA A 62 -2.55 16.51 12.23
CA ALA A 62 -1.55 16.24 11.20
C ALA A 62 -0.96 17.55 10.66
N PHE A 63 0.37 17.71 10.70
CA PHE A 63 1.05 18.85 10.09
C PHE A 63 1.47 18.56 8.65
N TYR A 64 1.99 17.35 8.40
CA TYR A 64 2.43 16.93 7.06
C TYR A 64 1.80 15.61 6.69
N ILE A 65 1.26 15.54 5.48
CA ILE A 65 0.65 14.34 4.90
C ILE A 65 1.25 14.13 3.52
N SER A 66 1.99 13.03 3.35
CA SER A 66 2.58 12.55 2.10
C SER A 66 3.45 13.59 1.39
N LEU A 67 4.19 14.37 2.17
CA LEU A 67 5.03 15.46 1.70
C LEU A 67 6.32 14.92 1.07
N ASP A 68 6.74 15.50 -0.05
CA ASP A 68 8.01 15.16 -0.70
C ASP A 68 9.18 15.88 -0.02
N VAL A 69 10.10 15.10 0.55
CA VAL A 69 11.23 15.59 1.32
C VAL A 69 12.54 14.96 0.84
N THR A 70 13.61 15.76 0.78
CA THR A 70 14.94 15.27 0.40
C THR A 70 15.78 14.89 1.62
N GLN A 71 15.63 15.64 2.72
CA GLN A 71 16.30 15.36 3.99
C GLN A 71 15.38 15.73 5.17
N VAL A 72 15.35 14.88 6.18
CA VAL A 72 14.70 15.15 7.46
C VAL A 72 15.77 15.07 8.55
N LYS A 73 15.86 16.11 9.38
CA LYS A 73 16.68 16.08 10.60
C LYS A 73 15.77 15.88 11.80
N ILE A 74 16.00 14.82 12.57
CA ILE A 74 15.26 14.52 13.80
C ILE A 74 16.18 14.42 15.02
N PRO A 75 15.74 14.92 16.18
CA PRO A 75 16.44 14.76 17.44
C PRO A 75 16.10 13.40 18.05
N ALA A 76 16.99 12.41 17.94
CA ALA A 76 16.80 11.10 18.55
C ALA A 76 17.48 11.02 19.93
N ALA A 77 17.05 10.06 20.76
CA ALA A 77 17.66 9.81 22.07
C ALA A 77 19.15 9.44 21.97
N SER A 78 19.55 8.78 20.88
CA SER A 78 20.95 8.40 20.59
C SER A 78 21.79 9.55 20.00
N GLY A 79 21.16 10.63 19.53
CA GLY A 79 21.79 11.78 18.89
C GLY A 79 20.96 12.37 17.75
N ASP A 80 21.45 13.44 17.12
CA ASP A 80 20.81 14.02 15.93
C ASP A 80 20.93 13.04 14.75
N MET A 81 19.80 12.71 14.11
CA MET A 81 19.76 11.84 12.93
C MET A 81 19.32 12.59 11.69
N ASP A 82 20.00 12.30 10.58
CA ASP A 82 19.65 12.77 9.24
C ASP A 82 19.11 11.61 8.39
N ILE A 83 17.85 11.72 7.96
CA ILE A 83 17.19 10.74 7.10
C ILE A 83 17.18 11.28 5.67
N LEU A 84 17.87 10.57 4.78
CA LEU A 84 17.91 10.83 3.34
C LEU A 84 17.04 9.82 2.56
N ALA A 85 16.96 10.01 1.25
CA ALA A 85 16.33 9.07 0.33
C ALA A 85 16.94 7.65 0.51
N ALA A 86 16.07 6.65 0.66
CA ALA A 86 16.43 5.24 0.88
C ALA A 86 17.18 4.94 2.21
N HIS A 87 16.71 5.51 3.32
CA HIS A 87 17.15 5.14 4.67
C HIS A 87 16.75 3.70 5.06
N VAL A 88 17.53 3.07 5.96
CA VAL A 88 17.26 1.73 6.48
C VAL A 88 16.05 1.79 7.44
N PRO A 89 15.07 0.88 7.35
CA PRO A 89 13.94 0.88 8.29
C PRO A 89 14.45 0.76 9.73
N SER A 90 14.22 1.81 10.53
CA SER A 90 14.68 1.92 11.91
C SER A 90 13.59 2.62 12.73
N VAL A 91 13.49 2.29 14.02
CA VAL A 91 12.53 2.88 14.96
C VAL A 91 13.33 3.43 16.12
N GLU A 92 13.15 4.72 16.43
CA GLU A 92 13.93 5.43 17.44
C GLU A 92 13.04 6.33 18.27
N GLU A 93 13.41 6.53 19.53
CA GLU A 93 12.75 7.48 20.42
C GLU A 93 13.20 8.91 20.12
N LEU A 94 12.24 9.83 20.08
CA LEU A 94 12.51 11.25 19.85
C LEU A 94 12.72 11.98 21.16
N LYS A 95 13.76 12.81 21.19
CA LYS A 95 13.95 13.80 22.26
C LYS A 95 13.04 15.02 21.96
N PRO A 96 12.50 15.69 22.98
CA PRO A 96 11.82 16.96 22.78
C PRO A 96 12.83 18.01 22.29
N ASP A 97 12.79 18.31 21.00
CA ASP A 97 13.58 19.36 20.35
C ASP A 97 12.99 19.67 18.96
N LEU A 98 13.67 20.54 18.20
CA LEU A 98 13.28 20.96 16.86
C LEU A 98 13.50 19.85 15.81
N VAL A 99 12.48 19.65 14.97
CA VAL A 99 12.56 18.79 13.77
C VAL A 99 12.64 19.69 12.54
N ALA A 100 13.69 19.53 11.73
CA ALA A 100 13.89 20.32 10.52
C ALA A 100 13.64 19.47 9.26
N THR A 101 12.92 20.02 8.29
CA THR A 101 12.62 19.35 7.02
C THR A 101 13.14 20.16 5.84
N ARG A 102 13.74 19.50 4.85
CA ARG A 102 14.27 20.14 3.64
C ARG A 102 13.55 19.64 2.38
N HIS A 103 12.93 20.58 1.68
CA HIS A 103 12.26 20.33 0.41
C HIS A 103 13.17 20.63 -0.78
N ARG A 104 12.87 19.99 -1.91
CA ARG A 104 13.59 20.16 -3.18
C ARG A 104 13.62 21.62 -3.67
N SER A 105 12.63 22.45 -3.29
CA SER A 105 12.55 23.87 -3.64
C SER A 105 13.52 24.78 -2.89
N GLY A 106 14.37 24.25 -2.00
CA GLY A 106 15.39 25.04 -1.30
C GLY A 106 14.87 25.90 -0.14
N SER A 107 13.56 25.90 0.12
CA SER A 107 12.97 26.50 1.32
C SER A 107 13.04 25.51 2.49
N ALA A 108 13.99 25.70 3.41
CA ALA A 108 13.98 25.01 4.69
C ALA A 108 13.00 25.74 5.61
N THR A 109 11.94 25.06 6.07
CA THR A 109 11.07 25.57 7.13
C THR A 109 11.71 25.13 8.44
N GLN A 110 12.20 26.10 9.21
CA GLN A 110 12.89 25.91 10.48
C GLN A 110 11.90 25.95 11.64
#